data_AF-A0A2M8BFB4-F1
#
_entry.id   AF-A0A2M8BFB4-F1
#
_cell.length_a   1.000
_cell.length_b   1.000
_cell.length_c   1.000
_cell.angle_alpha   90.00
_cell.angle_beta   90.00
_cell.angle_gamma   90.00
#
_symmetry.space_group_name_H-M   'P 1'
#
loop_
_entity.id
_entity.type
_entity.pdbx_description
1 polymer ?
#
loop_
_entity_poly.entity_id
_entity_poly.type
_entity_poly.pdbx_seq_one_letter_code
_entity_poly.pdbx_strand_id
1 'polypeptide(L)'
;AQRFDAMLASGFLDEVKALRARGDLHPELPAMRCVGYRQAWEYLDAHKLHGLADLPPISELRDKGIAATRQLAKRQITWLRSMPERQVVACDRPDALAQLLALTADFLHSRHLAEKTGRFDPGTPGCEFAADIT
;
A
#
# COMPACT_ATOMS: atom_id res chain seq x y z
N ALA A 1 -3.61 13.62 1.23
CA ALA A 1 -4.17 14.12 -0.04
C ALA A 1 -3.04 14.41 -1.01
N GLN A 2 -2.06 15.24 -0.62
CA GLN A 2 -0.88 15.61 -1.42
C GLN A 2 -0.29 14.51 -2.31
N ARG A 3 -0.02 13.31 -1.80
CA ARG A 3 0.52 12.21 -2.61
C ARG A 3 -0.39 11.82 -3.80
N PHE A 4 -1.69 11.71 -3.57
CA PHE A 4 -2.64 11.36 -4.63
C PHE A 4 -2.82 12.51 -5.62
N ASP A 5 -2.81 13.76 -5.12
CA ASP A 5 -2.85 14.96 -5.96
C ASP A 5 -1.64 15.04 -6.88
N ALA A 6 -0.45 14.73 -6.34
CA ALA A 6 0.78 14.64 -7.12
C ALA A 6 0.71 13.51 -8.18
N MET A 7 0.12 12.36 -7.85
CA MET A 7 -0.10 11.28 -8.82
C MET A 7 -1.03 11.71 -9.97
N LEU A 8 -2.13 12.39 -9.67
CA LEU A 8 -3.02 12.94 -10.70
C LEU A 8 -2.29 13.95 -11.59
N ALA A 9 -1.52 14.86 -10.98
CA ALA A 9 -0.73 15.85 -11.69
C ALA A 9 0.39 15.23 -12.55
N SER A 10 0.92 14.07 -12.15
CA SER A 10 1.92 13.31 -12.90
C SER A 10 1.34 12.43 -14.00
N GLY A 11 0.05 12.56 -14.34
CA GLY A 11 -0.56 11.82 -15.45
C GLY A 11 -1.09 10.44 -15.10
N PHE A 12 -1.39 10.14 -13.83
CA PHE A 12 -1.96 8.85 -13.41
C PHE A 12 -3.19 8.43 -14.23
N LEU A 13 -4.09 9.36 -14.57
CA LEU A 13 -5.28 9.02 -15.35
C LEU A 13 -4.93 8.60 -16.79
N ASP A 14 -3.89 9.20 -17.37
CA ASP A 14 -3.44 8.88 -18.72
C ASP A 14 -2.70 7.53 -18.77
N GLU A 15 -1.95 7.19 -17.72
CA GLU A 15 -1.40 5.85 -17.52
C GLU A 15 -2.52 4.80 -17.51
N VAL A 16 -3.58 5.03 -16.74
CA VAL A 16 -4.74 4.10 -16.68
C VAL A 16 -5.43 3.98 -18.05
N LYS A 17 -5.58 5.08 -18.80
CA LYS A 17 -6.12 5.04 -20.18
C LYS A 17 -5.23 4.19 -21.10
N ALA A 18 -3.90 4.34 -21.01
CA ALA A 18 -2.96 3.57 -21.82
C ALA A 18 -3.01 2.06 -21.47
N LEU A 19 -3.09 1.73 -20.19
CA LEU A 19 -3.27 0.35 -19.72
C LEU A 19 -4.58 -0.25 -20.23
N ARG A 20 -5.68 0.50 -20.19
CA ARG A 20 -6.97 0.08 -20.75
C ARG A 20 -6.91 -0.16 -22.26
N ALA A 21 -6.19 0.69 -22.98
CA ALA A 21 -6.08 0.62 -24.43
C ALA A 21 -5.34 -0.64 -24.93
N ARG A 22 -4.51 -1.29 -24.09
CA ARG A 22 -3.90 -2.59 -24.44
C ARG A 22 -4.92 -3.72 -24.65
N GLY A 23 -6.08 -3.66 -23.98
CA GLY A 23 -7.17 -4.62 -24.14
C GLY A 23 -6.99 -5.98 -23.43
N ASP A 24 -5.83 -6.26 -22.83
CA ASP A 24 -5.56 -7.49 -22.07
C ASP A 24 -5.90 -7.37 -20.58
N LEU A 25 -6.15 -6.16 -20.10
CA LEU A 25 -6.46 -5.87 -18.70
C LEU A 25 -7.96 -5.69 -18.48
N HIS A 26 -8.46 -6.21 -17.36
CA HIS A 26 -9.84 -6.05 -16.91
C HIS A 26 -9.91 -5.80 -15.39
N PRO A 27 -10.96 -5.15 -14.88
CA PRO A 27 -11.05 -4.70 -13.48
C PRO A 27 -10.89 -5.79 -12.42
N GLU A 28 -11.23 -7.03 -12.75
CA GLU A 28 -11.19 -8.15 -11.79
C GLU A 28 -9.77 -8.68 -11.53
N LEU A 29 -8.79 -8.30 -12.37
CA LEU A 29 -7.40 -8.69 -12.15
C LEU A 29 -6.84 -8.10 -10.84
N PRO A 30 -6.04 -8.87 -10.08
CA PRO A 30 -5.42 -8.37 -8.84
C PRO A 30 -4.70 -7.04 -9.01
N ALA A 31 -3.98 -6.86 -10.13
CA ALA A 31 -3.27 -5.62 -10.46
C ALA A 31 -4.23 -4.42 -10.65
N MET A 32 -5.42 -4.63 -11.21
CA MET A 32 -6.40 -3.56 -11.43
C MET A 32 -7.24 -3.27 -10.17
N ARG A 33 -7.32 -4.24 -9.26
CA ARG A 33 -7.95 -4.10 -7.95
C ARG A 33 -7.12 -3.28 -6.95
N CYS A 34 -5.88 -2.93 -7.31
CA CYS A 34 -5.03 -2.04 -6.53
C CYS A 34 -5.71 -0.70 -6.25
N VAL A 35 -5.37 -0.13 -5.09
CA VAL A 35 -5.95 1.13 -4.62
C VAL A 35 -5.68 2.27 -5.60
N GLY A 36 -6.71 3.03 -5.95
CA GLY A 36 -6.65 4.11 -6.94
C GLY A 36 -6.98 3.66 -8.36
N TYR A 37 -6.51 2.49 -8.79
CA TYR A 37 -6.71 1.98 -10.15
C TYR A 37 -8.17 1.63 -10.42
N ARG A 38 -8.83 0.91 -9.49
CA ARG A 38 -10.26 0.61 -9.60
C ARG A 38 -11.10 1.89 -9.72
N GLN A 39 -10.82 2.90 -8.89
CA GLN A 39 -11.54 4.18 -8.93
C GLN A 39 -11.33 4.91 -10.28
N ALA A 40 -10.10 4.93 -10.79
CA ALA A 40 -9.80 5.52 -12.09
C ALA A 40 -10.47 4.76 -13.25
N TRP A 41 -10.55 3.43 -13.15
CA TRP A 41 -11.21 2.60 -14.14
C TRP A 41 -12.72 2.84 -14.18
N GLU A 42 -13.39 2.84 -13.02
CA GLU A 42 -14.82 3.17 -12.87
C GLU A 42 -15.12 4.58 -13.42
N TYR A 43 -14.26 5.55 -13.12
CA TYR A 43 -14.39 6.92 -13.63
C TYR A 43 -14.34 6.96 -15.16
N LEU A 44 -13.40 6.24 -15.77
CA LEU A 44 -13.27 6.16 -17.23
C LEU A 44 -14.42 5.37 -17.88
N ASP A 45 -15.01 4.37 -17.19
CA ASP A 45 -16.20 3.66 -17.66
C ASP A 45 -17.43 4.58 -17.65
N ALA A 46 -17.63 5.35 -16.58
CA ALA A 46 -18.68 6.36 -16.51
C ALA A 46 -18.51 7.40 -17.63
N HIS A 47 -17.26 7.80 -17.92
CA HIS A 47 -16.97 8.73 -19.00
C HIS A 47 -17.36 8.19 -20.39
N LYS A 48 -17.23 6.87 -20.61
CA LYS A 48 -17.61 6.22 -21.87
C LYS A 48 -19.12 6.09 -22.01
N LEU A 49 -19.84 5.86 -20.90
CA LEU A 49 -21.27 5.53 -20.92
C LEU A 49 -22.19 6.76 -20.93
N HIS A 50 -21.83 7.83 -20.23
CA HIS A 50 -22.72 8.96 -19.95
C HIS A 50 -22.49 10.20 -20.82
N GLY A 51 -21.42 10.24 -21.63
CA GLY A 51 -21.05 11.43 -22.40
C GLY A 51 -20.66 12.62 -21.51
N LEU A 52 -20.22 13.75 -22.09
CA LEU A 52 -19.66 14.87 -21.32
C LEU A 52 -20.66 15.56 -20.34
N ALA A 53 -21.97 15.39 -20.54
CA ALA A 53 -22.99 16.14 -19.80
C ALA A 53 -23.27 15.58 -18.40
N ASP A 54 -23.11 14.27 -18.19
CA ASP A 54 -23.45 13.56 -16.95
C ASP A 54 -22.23 12.92 -16.28
N LEU A 55 -21.04 13.47 -16.57
CA LEU A 55 -19.79 12.94 -16.03
C LEU A 55 -19.63 13.28 -14.55
N PRO A 56 -19.24 12.32 -13.68
CA PRO A 56 -18.77 12.67 -12.36
C PRO A 56 -17.57 13.63 -12.47
N PRO A 57 -17.49 14.67 -11.63
CA PRO A 57 -16.37 15.58 -11.66
C PRO A 57 -15.08 14.86 -11.24
N ILE A 58 -13.93 15.31 -11.75
CA ILE A 58 -12.63 14.74 -11.39
C ILE A 58 -12.34 14.80 -9.88
N SER A 59 -12.96 15.74 -9.16
CA SER A 59 -12.90 15.84 -7.71
C SER A 59 -13.47 14.59 -7.02
N GLU A 60 -14.47 13.94 -7.60
CA GLU A 60 -15.05 12.71 -7.05
C GLU A 60 -14.06 11.54 -7.15
N LEU A 61 -13.39 11.38 -8.31
CA LEU A 61 -12.29 10.41 -8.47
C LEU A 61 -11.20 10.66 -7.43
N ARG A 62 -10.81 11.93 -7.26
CA ARG A 62 -9.80 12.35 -6.29
C ARG A 62 -10.18 11.96 -4.87
N ASP A 63 -11.40 12.28 -4.44
CA ASP A 63 -11.83 12.03 -3.07
C ASP A 63 -11.98 10.53 -2.80
N LYS A 64 -12.51 9.76 -3.76
CA LYS A 64 -12.56 8.29 -3.70
C LYS A 64 -11.15 7.68 -3.60
N GLY A 65 -10.21 8.15 -4.41
CA GLY A 65 -8.81 7.69 -4.40
C GLY A 65 -8.10 7.98 -3.07
N ILE A 66 -8.32 9.18 -2.50
CA ILE A 66 -7.80 9.56 -1.18
C ILE A 66 -8.42 8.68 -0.09
N ALA A 67 -9.73 8.47 -0.10
CA ALA A 67 -10.42 7.63 0.87
C ALA A 67 -9.93 6.19 0.82
N ALA A 68 -9.82 5.59 -0.37
CA ALA A 68 -9.31 4.24 -0.55
C ALA A 68 -7.86 4.09 -0.04
N THR A 69 -7.00 5.08 -0.33
CA THR A 69 -5.61 5.10 0.18
C THR A 69 -5.56 5.18 1.70
N ARG A 70 -6.41 6.01 2.33
CA ARG A 70 -6.49 6.11 3.80
C ARG A 70 -6.97 4.80 4.43
N GLN A 71 -7.97 4.16 3.83
CA GLN A 71 -8.49 2.89 4.32
C GLN A 71 -7.44 1.78 4.23
N LEU A 72 -6.68 1.71 3.14
CA LEU A 72 -5.57 0.77 3.01
C LEU A 72 -4.52 1.00 4.10
N ALA A 73 -4.04 2.24 4.27
CA ALA A 73 -3.05 2.58 5.28
C ALA A 73 -3.56 2.24 6.70
N LYS A 74 -4.83 2.54 7.00
CA LYS A 74 -5.47 2.17 8.26
C LYS A 74 -5.46 0.65 8.47
N ARG A 75 -5.84 -0.14 7.46
CA ARG A 75 -5.81 -1.61 7.54
C ARG A 75 -4.39 -2.14 7.78
N GLN A 76 -3.40 -1.63 7.07
CA GLN A 76 -1.99 -1.99 7.28
C GLN A 76 -1.53 -1.70 8.72
N ILE A 77 -1.84 -0.51 9.24
CA ILE A 77 -1.49 -0.14 10.62
C ILE A 77 -2.23 -1.02 11.63
N THR A 78 -3.52 -1.28 11.43
CA THR A 78 -4.31 -2.16 12.32
C THR A 78 -3.71 -3.55 12.36
N TRP A 79 -3.32 -4.11 11.21
CA TRP A 79 -2.73 -5.45 11.14
C TRP A 79 -1.34 -5.50 11.78
N LEU A 80 -0.50 -4.48 11.57
CA LEU A 80 0.78 -4.38 12.27
C LEU A 80 0.59 -4.27 13.79
N ARG A 81 -0.45 -3.58 14.27
CA ARG A 81 -0.73 -3.45 15.71
C ARG A 81 -1.12 -4.75 16.40
N SER A 82 -1.61 -5.76 15.66
CA SER A 82 -1.88 -7.08 16.24
C SER A 82 -0.64 -7.96 16.39
N MET A 83 0.53 -7.53 15.88
CA MET A 83 1.78 -8.28 16.03
C MET A 83 2.39 -8.04 17.43
N PRO A 84 2.58 -9.09 18.25
CA PRO A 84 3.06 -8.95 19.64
C PRO A 84 4.52 -8.46 19.72
N GLU A 85 5.40 -8.94 18.85
CA GLU A 85 6.85 -8.69 18.91
C GLU A 85 7.29 -7.49 18.05
N ARG A 86 6.36 -6.61 17.67
CA ARG A 86 6.71 -5.46 16.83
C ARG A 86 7.53 -4.42 17.60
N GLN A 87 8.50 -3.83 16.91
CA GLN A 87 9.19 -2.62 17.36
C GLN A 87 8.68 -1.43 16.55
N VAL A 88 8.29 -0.35 17.22
CA VAL A 88 7.69 0.84 16.58
C VAL A 88 8.70 1.97 16.57
N VAL A 89 9.01 2.48 15.39
CA VAL A 89 9.80 3.69 15.18
C VAL A 89 8.88 4.77 14.61
N ALA A 90 8.75 5.88 15.33
CA ALA A 90 7.96 7.02 14.87
C ALA A 90 8.72 7.77 13.77
N CYS A 91 8.15 7.85 12.57
CA CYS A 91 8.83 8.37 11.38
C CYS A 91 8.97 9.90 11.32
N ASP A 92 8.24 10.62 12.19
CA ASP A 92 8.28 12.07 12.32
C ASP A 92 9.35 12.56 13.31
N ARG A 93 10.06 11.63 13.94
CA ARG A 93 11.14 11.93 14.88
C ARG A 93 12.45 12.22 14.15
N PRO A 94 13.21 13.26 14.55
CA PRO A 94 14.48 13.58 13.93
C PRO A 94 15.53 12.46 14.07
N ASP A 95 15.39 11.62 15.10
CA ASP A 95 16.26 10.49 15.39
C ASP A 95 15.71 9.14 14.88
N ALA A 96 14.63 9.13 14.08
CA ALA A 96 14.00 7.91 13.58
C ALA A 96 14.98 6.98 12.85
N LEU A 97 15.87 7.54 12.02
CA LEU A 97 16.89 6.75 11.31
C LEU A 97 17.88 6.10 12.28
N ALA A 98 18.35 6.86 13.28
CA ALA A 98 19.28 6.35 14.27
C ALA A 98 18.65 5.22 15.11
N GLN A 99 17.39 5.39 15.52
CA GLN A 99 16.63 4.34 16.21
C GLN A 99 16.48 3.08 15.35
N LEU A 100 16.08 3.23 14.07
CA LEU A 100 15.94 2.10 13.15
C LEU A 100 17.25 1.31 12.98
N LEU A 101 18.37 2.02 12.83
CA LEU A 101 19.69 1.41 12.69
C LEU A 101 20.09 0.63 13.95
N ALA A 102 19.88 1.19 15.14
CA ALA A 102 20.18 0.52 16.40
C ALA A 102 19.37 -0.77 16.57
N LEU A 103 18.05 -0.70 16.36
CA LEU A 103 17.16 -1.86 16.46
C LEU A 103 17.52 -2.96 15.46
N THR A 104 17.88 -2.59 14.23
CA THR A 104 18.30 -3.54 13.20
C THR A 104 19.64 -4.20 13.58
N ALA A 105 20.59 -3.44 14.12
CA ALA A 105 21.87 -3.96 14.57
C ALA A 105 21.69 -4.96 15.75
N ASP A 106 20.85 -4.61 16.73
CA ASP A 106 20.54 -5.47 17.87
C ASP A 106 19.87 -6.78 17.44
N PHE A 107 18.94 -6.71 16.49
CA PHE A 107 18.27 -7.88 15.92
C PHE A 107 19.25 -8.81 15.21
N LEU A 108 20.11 -8.25 14.35
CA LEU A 108 21.13 -9.04 13.63
C LEU A 108 22.15 -9.67 14.59
N HIS A 109 22.56 -8.94 15.64
CA HIS A 109 23.47 -9.45 16.65
C HIS A 109 22.86 -10.61 17.45
N SER A 110 21.61 -10.46 17.89
CA SER A 110 20.88 -11.48 18.65
C SER A 110 20.68 -12.76 17.83
N ARG A 111 20.39 -12.62 16.53
CA ARG A 111 20.30 -13.75 15.59
C ARG A 111 21.63 -14.47 15.43
N HIS A 112 22.72 -13.74 15.20
CA HIS A 112 24.06 -14.32 15.03
C HIS A 112 24.52 -15.11 16.27
N LEU A 113 24.17 -14.63 17.47
CA LEU A 113 24.45 -15.34 18.71
C LEU A 113 23.59 -16.62 18.86
N ALA A 114 22.30 -16.55 18.52
CA ALA A 114 21.42 -17.72 18.55
C ALA A 114 21.90 -18.83 17.58
N GLU A 115 22.33 -18.45 16.38
CA GLU A 115 22.87 -19.37 15.36
C GLU A 115 24.19 -20.03 15.82
N LYS A 116 25.09 -19.28 16.49
CA LYS A 116 26.36 -19.82 17.01
C LYS A 116 26.20 -20.76 18.22
N THR A 117 25.15 -20.60 19.01
CA THR A 117 24.96 -21.37 20.26
C THR A 117 24.20 -22.68 20.03
N GLY A 118 23.82 -23.00 18.79
CA GLY A 118 23.08 -24.23 18.44
C GLY A 118 21.67 -24.31 19.04
N ARG A 119 21.18 -23.24 19.66
CA ARG A 119 19.85 -23.16 20.28
C ARG A 119 18.86 -22.62 19.25
N PHE A 120 18.54 -23.46 18.26
CA PHE A 120 17.42 -23.22 17.36
C PHE A 120 16.13 -23.55 18.13
N ASP A 121 15.39 -22.53 18.55
CA ASP A 121 14.04 -22.70 19.08
C ASP A 121 13.05 -22.63 17.90
N PRO A 122 12.44 -23.75 17.47
CA PRO A 122 11.49 -23.76 16.37
C PRO A 122 10.19 -23.02 16.71
N GLY A 123 10.02 -22.54 17.94
CA GLY A 123 8.80 -21.90 18.44
C GLY A 123 8.72 -20.38 18.31
N THR A 124 9.70 -19.68 17.71
CA THR A 124 9.57 -18.22 17.51
C THR A 124 8.49 -17.93 16.46
N PRO A 125 7.31 -17.39 16.84
CA PRO A 125 6.20 -17.18 15.91
C PRO A 125 6.44 -15.87 15.16
N GLY A 126 7.34 -15.88 14.17
CA GLY A 126 7.78 -14.67 13.47
C GLY A 126 7.81 -14.76 11.94
N CYS A 127 7.42 -15.89 11.35
CA CYS A 127 7.56 -16.11 9.90
C CYS A 127 6.28 -16.56 9.18
N GLU A 128 5.09 -16.47 9.78
CA GLU A 128 3.86 -16.41 8.98
C GLU A 128 3.77 -15.03 8.33
N PHE A 129 4.41 -14.91 7.16
CA PHE A 129 3.98 -13.95 6.15
C PHE A 129 2.49 -14.19 5.92
N ALA A 130 1.63 -13.35 6.49
CA ALA A 130 0.22 -13.37 6.11
C ALA A 130 0.13 -12.99 4.63
N ALA A 131 -0.02 -14.01 3.81
CA ALA A 131 -0.28 -13.92 2.38
C ALA A 131 -1.74 -13.58 2.10
N ASP A 132 -2.31 -12.60 2.81
CA ASP A 132 -3.67 -12.11 2.57
C ASP A 132 -3.66 -10.58 2.43
N ILE A 133 -3.16 -10.12 1.29
CA ILE A 133 -3.40 -8.76 0.75
C ILE A 133 -4.22 -8.88 -0.55
N THR A 134 -5.19 -9.79 -0.59
CA THR A 134 -6.20 -9.84 -1.67
C THR A 134 -7.54 -9.29 -1.21
#